data_AF-A0A4R0H7Z2-F1
#
_entry.id   AF-A0A4R0H7Z2-F1
#
_cell.length_a   1.000
_cell.length_b   1.000
_cell.length_c   1.000
_cell.angle_alpha   90.00
_cell.angle_beta   90.00
_cell.angle_gamma   90.00
#
_symmetry.space_group_name_H-M   'P 1'
#
loop_
_entity.id
_entity.type
_entity.pdbx_description
1 polymer ?
#
loop_
_entity_poly.entity_id
_entity_poly.type
_entity_poly.pdbx_seq_one_letter_code
_entity_poly.pdbx_strand_id
1 'polypeptide(L)'
;MTTMHDNIQERKNVLFTIKTEIIQRLNIQRDEKQIDDDTPLFGNGLKLDSVDATEIIVLLDKVFDIQVSEGDDPSYMRSINNLASFVITKKRS
;
A
#
# COMPACT_ATOMS: atom_id res chain seq x y z
N MET A 1 17.21 7.33 22.46
CA MET A 1 15.95 8.12 22.50
C MET A 1 15.45 8.21 21.07
N THR A 2 14.72 7.19 20.60
CA THR A 2 14.29 7.13 19.20
C THR A 2 13.07 8.03 19.06
N THR A 3 13.27 9.13 18.37
CA THR A 3 12.37 10.27 18.31
C THR A 3 11.15 9.99 17.45
N MET A 4 10.01 10.58 17.82
CA MET A 4 8.73 10.48 17.10
C MET A 4 8.83 10.81 15.59
N HIS A 5 9.88 11.52 15.16
CA HIS A 5 10.16 11.88 13.77
C HIS A 5 10.43 10.68 12.84
N ASP A 6 11.09 9.62 13.33
CA ASP A 6 11.47 8.46 12.50
C ASP A 6 10.25 7.67 12.01
N ASN A 7 9.24 7.54 12.88
CA ASN A 7 8.00 6.82 12.57
C ASN A 7 7.18 7.50 11.46
N ILE A 8 7.17 8.85 11.45
CA ILE A 8 6.43 9.62 10.44
C ILE A 8 7.11 9.49 9.08
N GLN A 9 8.46 9.54 9.06
CA GLN A 9 9.21 9.40 7.82
C GLN A 9 9.10 7.99 7.25
N GLU A 10 9.16 6.95 8.09
CA GLU A 10 8.95 5.56 7.69
C GLU A 10 7.59 5.39 7.00
N ARG A 11 6.50 5.89 7.61
CA ARG A 11 5.16 5.78 7.03
C ARG A 11 5.06 6.48 5.68
N LYS A 12 5.61 7.69 5.56
CA LYS A 12 5.63 8.42 4.29
C LYS A 12 6.39 7.67 3.20
N ASN A 13 7.52 7.05 3.55
CA ASN A 13 8.29 6.27 2.60
C ASN A 13 7.49 5.03 2.14
N VAL A 14 6.83 4.31 3.05
CA VAL A 14 5.99 3.17 2.71
C VAL A 14 4.84 3.58 1.78
N LEU A 15 4.12 4.66 2.11
CA LEU A 15 3.05 5.20 1.26
C LEU A 15 3.56 5.55 -0.14
N PHE A 16 4.68 6.24 -0.22
CA PHE A 16 5.30 6.64 -1.49
C PHE A 16 5.69 5.44 -2.35
N THR A 17 6.34 4.43 -1.74
CA THR A 17 6.72 3.19 -2.43
C THR A 17 5.51 2.44 -2.95
N ILE A 18 4.47 2.25 -2.12
CA ILE A 18 3.24 1.57 -2.51
C ILE A 18 2.60 2.28 -3.71
N LYS A 19 2.44 3.61 -3.65
CA LYS A 19 1.85 4.38 -4.75
C LYS A 19 2.65 4.25 -6.04
N THR A 20 3.97 4.42 -5.95
CA THR A 20 4.88 4.36 -7.10
C THR A 20 4.77 3.01 -7.80
N GLU A 21 4.82 1.93 -7.03
CA GLU A 21 4.74 0.60 -7.59
C GLU A 21 3.35 0.26 -8.13
N ILE A 22 2.27 0.69 -7.46
CA ILE A 22 0.90 0.55 -7.98
C ILE A 22 0.80 1.25 -9.34
N ILE A 23 1.31 2.48 -9.45
CA ILE A 23 1.33 3.24 -10.70
C ILE A 23 2.12 2.50 -11.79
N GLN A 24 3.30 1.98 -11.45
CA GLN A 24 4.17 1.29 -12.40
C GLN A 24 3.60 -0.06 -12.85
N ARG A 25 3.08 -0.87 -11.93
CA ARG A 25 2.53 -2.21 -12.20
C ARG A 25 1.20 -2.15 -12.93
N LEU A 26 0.35 -1.21 -12.53
CA LEU A 26 -1.00 -1.05 -13.09
C LEU A 26 -1.06 -0.01 -14.21
N ASN A 27 0.11 0.52 -14.61
CA ASN A 27 0.28 1.51 -15.68
C ASN A 27 -0.69 2.71 -15.56
N ILE A 28 -0.83 3.24 -14.35
CA ILE A 28 -1.77 4.33 -14.05
C ILE A 28 -1.17 5.65 -14.56
N GLN A 29 -1.92 6.40 -15.36
CA GLN A 29 -1.50 7.73 -15.83
C GLN A 29 -1.75 8.81 -14.76
N ARG A 30 -1.19 8.63 -13.57
CA ARG A 30 -1.29 9.53 -12.41
C ARG A 30 0.05 9.54 -11.68
N ASP A 31 0.45 10.68 -11.13
CA ASP A 31 1.58 10.73 -10.21
C ASP A 31 1.16 10.30 -8.80
N GLU A 32 2.10 9.76 -8.02
CA GLU A 32 1.89 9.37 -6.63
C GLU A 32 1.46 10.55 -5.73
N LYS A 33 1.82 11.77 -6.13
CA LYS A 33 1.42 13.01 -5.45
C LYS A 33 -0.03 13.40 -5.74
N GLN A 34 -0.63 12.89 -6.82
CA GLN A 34 -2.02 13.16 -7.19
C GLN A 34 -2.99 12.15 -6.58
N ILE A 35 -2.48 11.05 -6.04
CA ILE A 35 -3.29 10.02 -5.38
C ILE A 35 -3.27 10.32 -3.88
N ASP A 36 -4.45 10.51 -3.29
CA ASP A 36 -4.59 10.72 -1.85
C ASP A 36 -4.35 9.39 -1.10
N ASP A 37 -3.83 9.45 0.13
CA ASP A 37 -3.60 8.26 0.96
C ASP A 37 -4.91 7.56 1.32
N ASP A 38 -5.99 8.33 1.47
CA ASP A 38 -7.34 7.80 1.74
C ASP A 38 -8.11 7.42 0.48
N THR A 39 -7.47 7.49 -0.69
CA THR A 39 -8.08 7.06 -1.96
C THR A 39 -8.43 5.57 -1.90
N PRO A 40 -9.69 5.20 -2.18
CA PRO A 40 -10.06 3.80 -2.29
C PRO A 40 -9.32 3.11 -3.44
N LEU A 41 -8.75 1.93 -3.20
CA LEU A 41 -8.12 1.15 -4.28
C LEU A 41 -9.17 0.66 -5.27
N PHE A 42 -10.28 0.12 -4.76
CA PHE A 42 -11.36 -0.46 -5.55
C PHE A 42 -12.55 0.50 -5.70
N GLY A 43 -13.35 0.27 -6.74
CA GLY A 43 -14.59 1.02 -6.96
C GLY A 43 -14.31 2.45 -7.42
N ASN A 44 -14.67 3.47 -6.64
CA ASN A 44 -14.72 4.86 -7.12
C ASN A 44 -13.39 5.65 -6.99
N GLY A 45 -12.33 5.04 -6.43
CA GLY A 45 -11.01 5.67 -6.32
C GLY A 45 -10.11 5.32 -7.50
N LEU A 46 -9.14 4.42 -7.31
CA LEU A 46 -8.21 3.96 -8.36
C LEU A 46 -8.85 3.03 -9.40
N LYS A 47 -10.10 2.60 -9.18
CA LYS A 47 -10.87 1.73 -10.09
C LYS A 47 -10.12 0.43 -10.41
N LEU A 48 -9.42 -0.10 -9.43
CA LEU A 48 -8.72 -1.37 -9.59
C LEU A 48 -9.70 -2.53 -9.70
N ASP A 49 -9.36 -3.48 -10.55
CA ASP A 49 -10.11 -4.72 -10.73
C ASP A 49 -9.57 -5.84 -9.83
N SER A 50 -10.27 -6.97 -9.78
CA SER A 50 -9.87 -8.15 -8.99
C SER A 50 -8.53 -8.75 -9.44
N VAL A 51 -8.12 -8.54 -10.70
CA VAL A 51 -6.79 -8.92 -11.19
C VAL A 51 -5.71 -8.06 -10.55
N ASP A 52 -5.92 -6.74 -10.52
CA ASP A 52 -4.98 -5.78 -9.94
C ASP A 52 -4.77 -6.01 -8.43
N ALA A 53 -5.82 -6.46 -7.74
CA ALA A 53 -5.75 -6.87 -6.34
C ALA A 53 -4.64 -7.91 -6.10
N THR A 54 -4.50 -8.87 -7.03
CA THR A 54 -3.50 -9.92 -6.94
C THR A 54 -2.09 -9.34 -7.11
N GLU A 55 -1.91 -8.36 -8.00
CA GLU A 55 -0.62 -7.70 -8.16
C GLU A 55 -0.20 -6.86 -6.96
N ILE A 56 -1.16 -6.27 -6.24
CA ILE A 56 -0.86 -5.61 -4.96
C ILE A 56 -0.35 -6.62 -3.94
N ILE A 57 -0.93 -7.82 -3.87
CA ILE A 57 -0.47 -8.88 -2.94
C ILE A 57 0.96 -9.34 -3.33
N VAL A 58 1.21 -9.57 -4.62
CA VAL A 58 2.54 -9.94 -5.12
C VAL A 58 3.56 -8.83 -4.87
N LEU A 59 3.16 -7.57 -4.98
CA LEU A 59 3.98 -6.44 -4.59
C LEU A 59 4.36 -6.47 -3.12
N LEU A 60 3.42 -6.72 -2.21
CA LEU A 60 3.70 -6.77 -0.78
C LEU A 60 4.77 -7.82 -0.45
N ASP A 61 4.67 -8.98 -1.10
CA ASP A 61 5.66 -10.05 -1.00
C ASP A 61 7.02 -9.63 -1.61
N LYS A 62 7.04 -9.09 -2.83
CA LYS A 62 8.29 -8.77 -3.54
C LYS A 62 9.04 -7.55 -3.01
N VAL A 63 8.31 -6.52 -2.58
CA VAL A 63 8.88 -5.22 -2.20
C VAL A 63 9.14 -5.16 -0.69
N PHE A 64 8.25 -5.74 0.10
CA PHE A 64 8.30 -5.66 1.56
C PHE A 64 8.59 -6.99 2.24
N ASP A 65 8.71 -8.10 1.50
CA ASP A 65 8.85 -9.47 2.05
C ASP A 65 7.68 -9.84 2.97
N ILE A 66 6.48 -9.33 2.67
CA ILE A 66 5.27 -9.53 3.46
C ILE A 66 4.31 -10.46 2.73
N GLN A 67 4.12 -11.65 3.29
CA GLN A 67 3.15 -12.60 2.81
C GLN A 67 1.77 -12.34 3.41
N VAL A 68 0.78 -12.10 2.55
CA VAL A 68 -0.63 -12.02 2.94
C VAL A 68 -1.16 -13.44 3.12
N SER A 69 -1.70 -13.74 4.30
CA SER A 69 -2.35 -15.02 4.62
C SER A 69 -3.87 -14.87 4.60
N GLU A 70 -4.61 -15.98 4.46
CA GLU A 70 -6.09 -15.98 4.46
C GLU A 70 -6.72 -15.45 5.75
N GLY A 71 -5.96 -15.42 6.86
CA GLY A 71 -6.38 -14.83 8.13
C GLY A 71 -6.19 -13.31 8.24
N ASP A 72 -5.54 -12.68 7.25
CA ASP A 72 -5.32 -11.23 7.26
C ASP A 72 -6.62 -10.50 6.86
N ASP A 73 -6.90 -9.39 7.55
CA ASP A 73 -8.15 -8.66 7.37
C ASP A 73 -8.18 -7.98 5.99
N PRO A 74 -9.12 -8.32 5.09
CA PRO A 74 -9.15 -7.78 3.72
C PRO A 74 -9.37 -6.26 3.67
N SER A 75 -9.68 -5.60 4.79
CA SER A 75 -9.72 -4.15 4.89
C SER A 75 -8.37 -3.47 4.60
N TYR A 76 -7.24 -4.18 4.65
CA TYR A 76 -5.95 -3.61 4.23
C TYR A 76 -6.00 -3.16 2.75
N MET A 77 -6.84 -3.80 1.93
CA MET A 77 -7.04 -3.48 0.51
C MET A 77 -8.05 -2.36 0.24
N ARG A 78 -8.63 -1.71 1.27
CA ARG A 78 -9.62 -0.64 1.04
C ARG A 78 -9.00 0.64 0.50
N SER A 79 -7.86 1.05 1.04
CA SER A 79 -7.18 2.31 0.70
C SER A 79 -5.67 2.15 0.84
N ILE A 80 -4.92 3.11 0.29
CA ILE A 80 -3.45 3.12 0.38
C ILE A 80 -3.00 3.28 1.84
N ASN A 81 -3.73 4.08 2.62
CA ASN A 81 -3.47 4.27 4.04
C ASN A 81 -3.55 2.96 4.83
N ASN A 82 -4.55 2.13 4.52
CA ASN A 82 -4.73 0.82 5.15
C ASN A 82 -3.61 -0.15 4.74
N LEU A 83 -3.23 -0.14 3.45
CA LEU A 83 -2.13 -0.97 2.95
C LEU A 83 -0.81 -0.62 3.63
N ALA A 84 -0.51 0.69 3.76
CA ALA A 84 0.69 1.14 4.46
C ALA A 84 0.67 0.79 5.95
N SER A 85 -0.48 0.93 6.61
CA SER A 85 -0.64 0.49 8.01
C SER A 85 -0.40 -1.01 8.17
N PHE A 86 -0.91 -1.82 7.25
CA PHE A 86 -0.68 -3.27 7.25
C PHE A 86 0.80 -3.61 7.07
N VAL A 87 1.47 -2.97 6.11
CA VAL A 87 2.93 -3.14 5.88
C VAL A 87 3.73 -2.80 7.13
N ILE A 88 3.47 -1.64 7.73
CA ILE A 88 4.20 -1.19 8.93
C ILE A 88 3.96 -2.13 10.11
N THR A 89 2.73 -2.64 10.25
CA THR A 89 2.37 -3.57 11.32
C THR A 89 3.12 -4.90 11.17
N LYS A 90 3.12 -5.48 9.97
CA LYS A 90 3.84 -6.72 9.66
C LYS A 90 5.35 -6.57 9.77
N LYS A 91 5.91 -5.45 9.30
CA LYS A 91 7.36 -5.17 9.37
C LYS A 91 7.88 -4.99 10.80
N ARG A 92 7.00 -4.65 11.74
CA ARG A 92 7.32 -4.50 13.17
C ARG A 92 6.99 -5.73 14.01
N SER A 93 6.28 -6.70 13.44
CA SER A 93 5.90 -7.95 14.09
C SER A 93 6.98 -9.01 13.90
#